data_AF-A0A2E4YA32-F1
#
_entry.id   AF-A0A2E4YA32-F1
#
_cell.length_a   1.000
_cell.length_b   1.000
_cell.length_c   1.000
_cell.angle_alpha   90.00
_cell.angle_beta   90.00
_cell.angle_gamma   90.00
#
_symmetry.space_group_name_H-M   'P 1'
#
loop_
_entity.id
_entity.type
_entity.pdbx_description
1 polymer ?
#
loop_
_entity_poly.entity_id
_entity_poly.type
_entity_poly.pdbx_seq_one_letter_code
_entity_poly.pdbx_strand_id
1 'polypeptide(L)'
;MTPALRAILKLETWKLGLAAWIFAGYSPLSLKSSGKLIRLTDSAEIFDGSHDFRVAEKQRDKILALLVKTFSKQLKREIDATKEQLPRNAIISEVANNWREEDCVHIGWLDLAIELQYVPSTVKPNQGNRRQ
;
A
#
# COMPACT_ATOMS: atom_id res chain seq x y z
N MET A 1 8.02 0.59 -13.65
CA MET A 1 7.29 -0.27 -12.68
C MET A 1 8.18 -1.44 -12.28
N THR A 2 8.44 -1.63 -10.98
CA THR A 2 9.29 -2.72 -10.47
C THR A 2 8.60 -4.09 -10.59
N PRO A 3 9.35 -5.20 -10.67
CA PRO A 3 8.77 -6.55 -10.69
C PRO A 3 7.90 -6.84 -9.45
N ALA A 4 8.33 -6.37 -8.28
CA ALA A 4 7.60 -6.52 -7.02
C ALA A 4 6.25 -5.79 -7.06
N LEU A 5 6.23 -4.53 -7.52
CA LEU A 5 4.99 -3.76 -7.69
C LEU A 5 4.05 -4.43 -8.68
N ARG A 6 4.56 -4.93 -9.81
CA ARG A 6 3.75 -5.67 -10.80
C ARG A 6 3.11 -6.91 -10.18
N ALA A 7 3.86 -7.69 -9.40
CA ALA A 7 3.34 -8.88 -8.75
C ALA A 7 2.21 -8.54 -7.77
N ILE A 8 2.38 -7.47 -6.98
CA ILE A 8 1.37 -6.96 -6.04
C ILE A 8 0.10 -6.49 -6.77
N LEU A 9 0.24 -5.71 -7.84
CA LEU A 9 -0.89 -5.18 -8.61
C LEU A 9 -1.61 -6.26 -9.45
N LYS A 10 -1.06 -7.47 -9.57
CA LYS A 10 -1.78 -8.60 -10.18
C LYS A 10 -2.70 -9.30 -9.18
N LEU A 11 -2.54 -9.08 -7.88
CA LEU A 11 -3.43 -9.66 -6.86
C LEU A 11 -4.77 -8.94 -6.89
N GLU A 12 -5.86 -9.70 -7.05
CA GLU A 12 -7.23 -9.14 -7.08
C GLU A 12 -7.68 -8.63 -5.71
N THR A 13 -7.27 -9.33 -4.65
CA THR A 13 -7.60 -9.00 -3.26
C THR A 13 -6.33 -8.79 -2.45
N TRP A 14 -6.40 -7.90 -1.47
CA TRP A 14 -5.34 -7.69 -0.49
C TRP A 14 -5.88 -7.84 0.93
N LYS A 15 -5.04 -8.39 1.81
CA LYS A 15 -5.20 -8.21 3.25
C LYS A 15 -4.81 -6.79 3.64
N LEU A 16 -5.42 -6.23 4.68
CA LEU A 16 -5.06 -4.89 5.17
C LEU A 16 -3.59 -4.80 5.58
N GLY A 17 -3.04 -5.86 6.18
CA GLY A 17 -1.61 -5.92 6.50
C GLY A 17 -0.69 -5.86 5.27
N LEU A 18 -1.10 -6.43 4.14
CA LEU A 18 -0.38 -6.33 2.86
C LEU A 18 -0.52 -4.92 2.29
N ALA A 19 -1.75 -4.40 2.24
CA ALA A 19 -2.02 -3.06 1.76
C ALA A 19 -1.19 -2.00 2.51
N ALA A 20 -1.10 -2.11 3.84
CA ALA A 20 -0.30 -1.20 4.66
C ALA A 20 1.18 -1.16 4.26
N TRP A 21 1.79 -2.30 3.92
CA TRP A 21 3.17 -2.35 3.40
C TRP A 21 3.28 -1.67 2.03
N ILE A 22 2.34 -1.93 1.13
CA ILE A 22 2.36 -1.40 -0.24
C ILE A 22 2.24 0.13 -0.22
N PHE A 23 1.35 0.65 0.61
CA PHE A 23 1.21 2.08 0.84
C PHE A 23 2.42 2.68 1.56
N ALA A 24 3.06 1.96 2.48
CA ALA A 24 4.35 2.37 3.05
C ALA A 24 5.49 2.39 2.00
N GLY A 25 5.27 1.89 0.78
CA GLY A 25 6.25 1.90 -0.29
C GLY A 25 7.06 0.60 -0.40
N TYR A 26 6.57 -0.50 0.18
CA TYR A 26 7.31 -1.77 0.26
C TYR A 26 6.48 -2.99 -0.15
N SER A 27 7.15 -4.02 -0.65
CA SER A 27 6.59 -5.34 -0.93
C SER A 27 7.05 -6.34 0.13
N PRO A 28 6.12 -6.94 0.90
CA PRO A 28 6.43 -7.98 1.87
C PRO A 28 6.39 -9.39 1.27
N LEU A 29 6.22 -9.55 -0.04
CA LEU A 29 5.99 -10.86 -0.67
C LEU A 29 7.15 -11.84 -0.47
N SER A 30 8.39 -11.34 -0.39
CA SER A 30 9.60 -12.13 -0.13
C SER A 30 9.98 -12.22 1.36
N LEU A 31 9.28 -11.51 2.25
CA LEU A 31 9.70 -11.37 3.64
C LEU A 31 9.72 -12.70 4.37
N LYS A 32 8.68 -13.53 4.19
CA LYS A 32 8.61 -14.86 4.83
C LYS A 32 9.61 -15.87 4.28
N SER A 33 9.91 -15.80 2.99
CA SER A 33 10.75 -16.80 2.31
C SER A 33 12.24 -16.48 2.40
N SER A 34 12.60 -15.19 2.42
CA SER A 34 14.00 -14.77 2.35
C SER A 34 14.39 -13.70 3.37
N GLY A 35 13.50 -13.29 4.28
CA GLY A 35 13.78 -12.24 5.26
C GLY A 35 13.99 -10.86 4.65
N LYS A 36 13.47 -10.63 3.43
CA LYS A 36 13.71 -9.41 2.65
C LYS A 36 12.41 -8.69 2.34
N LEU A 37 12.36 -7.43 2.70
CA LEU A 37 11.36 -6.47 2.27
C LEU A 37 11.87 -5.72 1.03
N ILE A 38 11.07 -5.59 -0.02
CA ILE A 38 11.52 -4.93 -1.26
C ILE A 38 10.94 -3.53 -1.35
N ARG A 39 11.77 -2.49 -1.49
CA ARG A 39 11.29 -1.13 -1.73
C ARG A 39 10.71 -1.00 -3.14
N LEU A 40 9.49 -0.47 -3.24
CA LEU A 40 8.74 -0.46 -4.50
C LEU A 40 9.26 0.56 -5.53
N THR A 41 9.96 1.60 -5.07
CA THR A 41 10.48 2.67 -5.94
C THR A 41 11.66 2.21 -6.80
N ASP A 42 12.56 1.41 -6.25
CA ASP A 42 13.83 1.05 -6.90
C ASP A 42 14.22 -0.43 -6.76
N SER A 43 13.35 -1.27 -6.16
CA SER A 43 13.61 -2.70 -5.89
C SER A 43 14.72 -2.97 -4.89
N ALA A 44 15.16 -1.97 -4.11
CA ALA A 44 16.16 -2.19 -3.07
C ALA A 44 15.67 -3.21 -2.02
N GLU A 45 16.56 -4.12 -1.63
CA GLU A 45 16.28 -5.11 -0.59
C GLU A 45 16.59 -4.54 0.78
N ILE A 46 15.63 -4.67 1.70
CA ILE A 46 15.75 -4.27 3.10
C ILE A 46 15.66 -5.54 3.94
N PHE A 47 16.71 -5.80 4.70
CA PHE A 47 16.80 -6.98 5.55
C PHE A 47 16.00 -6.80 6.84
N ASP A 48 15.29 -7.85 7.23
CA ASP A 48 14.61 -7.92 8.52
C ASP A 48 15.57 -7.61 9.69
N GLY A 49 15.07 -6.86 10.68
CA GLY A 49 15.84 -6.42 11.85
C GLY A 49 16.74 -5.20 11.65
N SER A 50 16.98 -4.77 10.39
CA SER A 50 17.77 -3.57 10.09
C SER A 50 17.12 -2.26 10.59
N HIS A 51 17.89 -1.17 10.66
CA HIS A 51 17.35 0.14 11.02
C HIS A 51 16.25 0.58 10.04
N ASP A 52 16.51 0.45 8.73
CA ASP A 52 15.56 0.80 7.68
C ASP A 52 14.29 -0.04 7.74
N PHE A 53 14.41 -1.33 8.10
CA PHE A 53 13.25 -2.17 8.32
C PHE A 53 12.36 -1.65 9.45
N ARG A 54 12.95 -1.26 10.60
CA ARG A 54 12.20 -0.71 11.73
C ARG A 54 11.50 0.61 11.39
N VAL A 55 12.13 1.44 10.56
CA VAL A 55 11.51 2.68 10.05
C VAL A 55 10.32 2.34 9.15
N ALA A 56 10.49 1.40 8.23
CA ALA A 56 9.43 0.92 7.34
C ALA A 56 8.26 0.30 8.12
N GLU A 57 8.54 -0.48 9.15
CA GLU A 57 7.56 -1.12 10.03
C GLU A 57 6.71 -0.08 10.77
N LYS A 58 7.35 0.95 11.36
CA LYS A 58 6.62 2.06 12.01
C LYS A 58 5.68 2.79 11.06
N GLN A 59 6.09 2.99 9.81
CA GLN A 59 5.25 3.62 8.81
C GLN A 59 4.07 2.70 8.43
N ARG A 60 4.36 1.41 8.23
CA ARG A 60 3.34 0.39 7.97
C ARG A 60 2.30 0.32 9.10
N ASP A 61 2.71 0.38 10.37
CA ASP A 61 1.81 0.28 11.51
C ASP A 61 0.84 1.45 11.60
N LYS A 62 1.34 2.67 11.34
CA LYS A 62 0.50 3.87 11.25
C LYS A 62 -0.57 3.72 10.17
N ILE A 63 -0.16 3.31 8.97
CA ILE A 63 -1.07 3.11 7.84
C ILE A 63 -2.07 2.00 8.14
N LEU A 64 -1.63 0.89 8.75
CA LEU A 64 -2.53 -0.20 9.11
C LEU A 64 -3.61 0.27 10.09
N ALA A 65 -3.24 1.00 11.13
CA ALA A 65 -4.19 1.50 12.12
C ALA A 65 -5.28 2.36 11.46
N LEU A 66 -4.90 3.21 10.51
CA LEU A 66 -5.83 4.02 9.72
C LEU A 66 -6.73 3.14 8.83
N LEU A 67 -6.16 2.17 8.10
CA LEU A 67 -6.93 1.23 7.28
C LEU A 67 -7.97 0.46 8.09
N VAL A 68 -7.57 -0.11 9.23
CA VAL A 68 -8.47 -0.86 10.11
C VAL A 68 -9.58 0.03 10.62
N LYS A 69 -9.27 1.25 11.09
CA LYS A 69 -10.27 2.21 11.55
C LYS A 69 -11.26 2.58 10.45
N THR A 70 -10.77 2.88 9.25
CA THR A 70 -11.58 3.28 8.10
C THR A 70 -12.52 2.17 7.68
N PHE A 71 -11.99 0.98 7.41
CA PHE A 71 -12.83 -0.12 6.94
C PHE A 71 -13.75 -0.67 8.03
N SER A 72 -13.35 -0.66 9.31
CA SER A 72 -14.24 -1.06 10.40
C SER A 72 -15.47 -0.14 10.49
N LYS A 73 -15.27 1.17 10.28
CA LYS A 73 -16.36 2.15 10.23
C LYS A 73 -17.26 1.92 9.02
N GLN A 74 -16.68 1.68 7.84
CA GLN A 74 -17.45 1.46 6.60
C GLN A 74 -18.27 0.17 6.64
N LEU A 75 -17.69 -0.92 7.12
CA LEU A 75 -18.36 -2.22 7.23
C LEU A 75 -19.24 -2.34 8.48
N LYS A 76 -19.24 -1.33 9.35
CA LYS A 76 -19.97 -1.31 10.64
C LYS A 76 -19.68 -2.54 11.51
N ARG A 77 -18.44 -3.05 11.46
CA ARG A 77 -17.95 -4.18 12.26
C ARG A 77 -16.45 -4.07 12.47
N GLU A 78 -15.93 -4.78 13.46
CA GLU A 78 -14.49 -4.88 13.67
C GLU A 78 -13.82 -5.69 12.54
N ILE A 79 -12.63 -5.25 12.12
CA ILE A 79 -11.84 -5.91 11.10
C ILE A 79 -10.59 -6.54 11.68
N ASP A 80 -10.44 -7.83 11.43
CA ASP A 80 -9.18 -8.55 11.63
C ASP A 80 -8.27 -8.36 10.41
N ALA A 81 -7.28 -7.47 10.54
CA ALA A 81 -6.30 -7.15 9.50
C ALA A 81 -5.50 -8.36 8.96
N THR A 82 -5.46 -9.47 9.71
CA THR A 82 -4.70 -10.67 9.35
C THR A 82 -5.51 -11.68 8.54
N LYS A 83 -6.85 -11.61 8.64
CA LYS A 83 -7.78 -12.54 8.00
C LYS A 83 -8.55 -11.90 6.85
N GLU A 84 -8.98 -10.66 7.02
CA GLU A 84 -9.85 -9.98 6.07
C GLU A 84 -9.13 -9.74 4.74
N GLN A 85 -9.77 -10.13 3.64
CA GLN A 85 -9.32 -9.84 2.28
C GLN A 85 -10.36 -8.94 1.63
N LEU A 86 -9.90 -7.77 1.17
CA LEU A 86 -10.75 -6.80 0.49
C LEU A 86 -10.27 -6.64 -0.96
N PRO A 87 -11.17 -6.27 -1.90
CA PRO A 87 -10.78 -6.01 -3.28
C PRO A 87 -9.69 -4.94 -3.34
N ARG A 88 -8.58 -5.23 -4.03
CA ARG A 88 -7.44 -4.31 -4.17
C ARG A 88 -7.90 -2.90 -4.55
N ASN A 89 -8.71 -2.81 -5.61
CA ASN A 89 -9.12 -1.52 -6.16
C ASN A 89 -10.05 -0.76 -5.21
N ALA A 90 -10.79 -1.45 -4.33
CA ALA A 90 -11.57 -0.80 -3.28
C ALA A 90 -10.65 -0.15 -2.24
N ILE A 91 -9.59 -0.86 -1.83
CA ILE A 91 -8.59 -0.30 -0.90
C ILE A 91 -7.84 0.88 -1.52
N ILE A 92 -7.36 0.73 -2.76
CA ILE A 92 -6.65 1.81 -3.46
C ILE A 92 -7.56 3.03 -3.63
N SER A 93 -8.81 2.83 -4.06
CA SER A 93 -9.78 3.91 -4.20
C SER A 93 -10.04 4.60 -2.86
N GLU A 94 -10.18 3.85 -1.77
CA GLU A 94 -10.39 4.43 -0.45
C GLU A 94 -9.23 5.35 -0.04
N VAL A 95 -8.00 4.83 -0.12
CA VAL A 95 -6.82 5.60 0.29
C VAL A 95 -6.60 6.80 -0.63
N ALA A 96 -6.68 6.62 -1.94
CA ALA A 96 -6.39 7.70 -2.90
C ALA A 96 -7.48 8.78 -2.99
N ASN A 97 -8.75 8.41 -2.78
CA ASN A 97 -9.86 9.35 -2.97
C ASN A 97 -10.37 9.99 -1.69
N ASN A 98 -10.26 9.32 -0.54
CA ASN A 98 -10.94 9.69 0.70
C ASN A 98 -10.01 10.06 1.85
N TRP A 99 -8.72 9.71 1.82
CA TRP A 99 -7.77 10.13 2.84
C TRP A 99 -7.32 11.58 2.58
N ARG A 100 -7.20 12.39 3.62
CA ARG A 100 -6.83 13.82 3.52
C ARG A 100 -5.32 14.00 3.34
N GLU A 101 -4.87 15.18 2.91
CA GLU A 101 -3.44 15.54 2.81
C GLU A 101 -2.67 15.39 4.14
N GLU A 102 -3.34 15.54 5.28
CA GLU A 102 -2.76 15.33 6.60
C GLU A 102 -2.53 13.83 6.91
N ASP A 103 -3.30 12.96 6.26
CA ASP A 103 -3.18 11.51 6.29
C ASP A 103 -2.39 10.98 5.08
N CYS A 104 -1.93 11.86 4.17
CA CYS A 104 -1.48 11.47 2.82
C CYS A 104 -0.24 10.59 2.89
N VAL A 105 -0.48 9.31 2.64
CA VAL A 105 0.56 8.43 2.13
C VAL A 105 0.82 8.86 0.70
N HIS A 106 2.01 9.40 0.41
CA HIS A 106 2.41 9.63 -0.97
C HIS A 106 2.57 8.27 -1.68
N ILE A 107 1.67 7.96 -2.63
CA ILE A 107 1.66 6.67 -3.31
C ILE A 107 2.43 6.80 -4.63
N GLY A 108 3.75 6.90 -4.57
CA GLY A 108 4.60 7.20 -5.76
C GLY A 108 4.46 6.22 -6.94
N TRP A 109 3.78 5.09 -6.77
CA TRP A 109 3.48 4.13 -7.83
C TRP A 109 2.09 4.27 -8.47
N LEU A 110 1.19 5.08 -7.89
CA LEU A 110 -0.23 5.11 -8.26
C LEU A 110 -0.48 5.61 -9.69
N ASP A 111 0.16 6.71 -10.08
CA ASP A 111 -0.05 7.32 -11.40
C ASP A 111 0.33 6.34 -12.52
N LEU A 112 1.47 5.66 -12.35
CA LEU A 112 1.92 4.61 -13.26
C LEU A 112 0.98 3.40 -13.26
N ALA A 113 0.38 3.04 -12.11
CA ALA A 113 -0.57 1.94 -12.03
C ALA A 113 -1.91 2.26 -12.74
N ILE A 114 -2.33 3.53 -12.71
CA ILE A 114 -3.49 4.03 -13.47
C ILE A 114 -3.17 4.02 -14.98
N GLU A 115 -2.03 4.58 -15.38
CA GLU A 115 -1.58 4.63 -16.79
C GLU A 115 -1.53 3.22 -17.41
N LEU A 116 -1.01 2.24 -16.66
CA LEU A 116 -0.91 0.85 -17.08
C LEU A 116 -2.20 0.04 -16.87
N GLN A 117 -3.32 0.69 -16.54
CA GLN A 117 -4.66 0.08 -16.38
C GLN A 117 -4.76 -1.02 -15.30
N TYR A 118 -3.83 -1.05 -14.35
CA TYR A 118 -3.96 -1.91 -13.15
C TYR A 118 -4.95 -1.31 -12.15
N VAL A 119 -5.14 0.01 -12.17
CA VAL A 119 -6.07 0.73 -11.31
C VAL A 119 -7.07 1.48 -12.21
N PRO A 120 -8.37 1.51 -11.87
CA PRO A 120 -9.36 2.27 -12.64
C PRO A 120 -9.00 3.77 -12.70
N SER A 121 -9.30 4.42 -13.83
CA SER A 121 -9.10 5.86 -14.02
C SER A 121 -10.00 6.74 -13.13
N THR A 122 -10.97 6.16 -12.44
CA THR A 122 -11.80 6.82 -11.42
C THR A 122 -11.04 7.07 -10.12
N VAL A 123 -9.85 6.48 -9.95
CA VAL A 123 -8.96 6.77 -8.83
C VAL A 123 -8.19 8.07 -9.10
N LYS A 124 -8.20 8.99 -8.14
CA LYS A 124 -7.46 10.25 -8.25
C LYS A 124 -5.95 9.97 -8.29
N PRO A 125 -5.22 10.49 -9.30
CA PRO A 125 -3.76 10.43 -9.30
C PRO A 125 -3.20 11.19 -8.09
N ASN A 126 -1.94 10.96 -7.74
CA ASN A 126 -1.31 11.72 -6.68
C ASN A 126 -1.40 13.22 -6.99
N GLN A 127 -1.93 13.99 -6.04
CA GLN A 127 -1.84 15.45 -6.11
C GLN A 127 -0.46 15.90 -5.63
N GLY A 128 0.59 15.50 -6.35
CA GLY A 128 1.99 15.77 -6.02
C GLY A 128 2.74 16.39 -7.19
N ASN A 129 2.69 17.72 -7.28
CA ASN A 129 3.45 18.61 -8.18
C ASN A 129 3.40 18.29 -9.70
N ARG A 130 2.33 18.73 -10.38
CA ARG A 130 2.53 19.49 -11.63
C ARG A 130 3.04 20.88 -11.26
N ARG A 131 4.30 20.99 -10.85
CA ARG A 131 5.01 22.26 -10.98
C ARG A 131 5.62 22.24 -12.37
N GLN A 132 5.17 23.21 -13.16
CA GLN A 132 5.76 23.63 -14.43
C GLN A 132 7.26 23.87 -14.28
#